data_AF-A0A3D0Y306-F1
#
_entry.id   AF-A0A3D0Y306-F1
#
_cell.length_a   1.000
_cell.length_b   1.000
_cell.length_c   1.000
_cell.angle_alpha   90.00
_cell.angle_beta   90.00
_cell.angle_gamma   90.00
#
_symmetry.space_group_name_H-M   'P 1'
#
loop_
_entity.id
_entity.type
_entity.pdbx_description
1 polymer ?
#
loop_
_entity_poly.entity_id
_entity_poly.type
_entity_poly.pdbx_seq_one_letter_code
_entity_poly.pdbx_strand_id
1 'polypeptide(L)'
;MNNSPLRFCSRPAKKPLHSFGGIFFLSIFAITSFFPPALYAAEKVNIAIPNVETATNPEVDKILPIADTEVTETPALQRTLVTQSLAESFGPNLIQNPSWENTDSSGNPLQWLKGGYGSNNRFFSYPVSGFQSPKAGKVEVTNYTGGDAKWYFTDVPVTAGKEYLFSDYYLSSSESIVTIRYKKQDGTFLYPTLTVLPPSSTFTQSSSRFTVPQGVVSLTIFHLLKGIGALTTDEYSLQEVIPGSGGGSDTGLVLNGDFEQVSGALPFGWYKGGWGTNNRSFSYPVTGVGGSKAAQVTMTTRSSGDAKWYTDYIPVVPGTYTYTDAYSSNVTTYLTVQYLHSNGSVSYADISLAPPTNGFWEMTANIAVPIGVTHVRVFHLLNKIGTLTIDNASLVKTGNSNTGIFNTGAVTLAFDDAWRNQYTNAVPKLDSSGLPATFYVTTRQMYDYGFVGFMSRAQVQELYGKGYEIGAHTRTHAHLTSLSESDQIYEIAGSRDDLHAMGIQTVKAFAYPFGEYNQTTINVVRNAGFTSGRSTLDGNVTAASDHYQLARQSVEINTTVAQVQTWVQNALANKQWLILTFHQITDEHDQRYNTKPAVFNAIIDYLVNNDVPVVTIEEGVASMAE
;
A
#
# COMPACT_ATOMS: atom_id res chain seq x y z
N MET A 1 73.29 48.01 12.43
CA MET A 1 72.18 47.73 13.38
C MET A 1 71.30 46.70 12.69
N ASN A 2 71.60 45.41 12.89
CA ASN A 2 70.96 44.50 13.87
C ASN A 2 69.50 44.17 13.48
N ASN A 3 69.05 42.93 13.35
CA ASN A 3 69.70 41.61 13.31
C ASN A 3 68.61 40.61 12.87
N SER A 4 68.95 39.70 11.95
CA SER A 4 68.34 38.37 11.73
C SER A 4 68.52 37.49 13.00
N PRO A 5 68.17 36.16 13.10
CA PRO A 5 67.84 35.17 12.04
C PRO A 5 66.68 34.20 12.41
N LEU A 6 66.07 33.40 11.52
CA LEU A 6 66.51 32.20 10.75
C LEU A 6 67.24 31.11 11.57
N ARG A 7 66.68 29.88 11.60
CA ARG A 7 67.34 28.54 11.59
C ARG A 7 66.25 27.45 11.52
N PHE A 8 66.15 26.59 10.48
CA PHE A 8 66.99 25.48 9.99
C PHE A 8 66.85 24.14 10.74
N CYS A 9 66.77 23.07 9.90
CA CYS A 9 67.16 21.65 10.07
C CYS A 9 65.99 20.65 9.94
N SER A 10 65.77 20.01 8.79
CA SER A 10 66.52 18.90 8.15
C SER A 10 66.20 17.51 8.73
N ARG A 11 65.70 16.63 7.86
CA ARG A 11 65.62 15.16 8.01
C ARG A 11 66.95 14.56 8.53
N PRO A 12 66.89 13.31 9.03
CA PRO A 12 67.59 12.28 8.30
C PRO A 12 66.76 11.00 8.09
N ALA A 13 66.92 10.41 6.91
CA ALA A 13 66.72 8.98 6.69
C ALA A 13 68.01 8.24 7.09
N LYS A 14 67.88 7.04 7.67
CA LYS A 14 68.82 5.92 7.47
C LYS A 14 68.20 4.59 7.92
N LYS A 15 68.25 3.64 6.97
CA LYS A 15 67.95 2.19 7.00
C LYS A 15 68.97 1.41 7.88
N PRO A 16 69.17 0.08 7.68
CA PRO A 16 68.40 -1.10 8.12
C PRO A 16 69.29 -2.06 8.95
N LEU A 17 68.80 -3.17 9.51
CA LEU A 17 69.68 -4.34 9.79
C LEU A 17 68.89 -5.63 10.09
N HIS A 18 69.11 -6.63 9.21
CA HIS A 18 69.30 -8.09 9.39
C HIS A 18 68.39 -8.89 10.36
N SER A 19 67.61 -9.89 9.93
CA SER A 19 67.88 -11.21 9.30
C SER A 19 68.35 -12.34 10.24
N PHE A 20 67.47 -13.32 10.47
CA PHE A 20 67.69 -14.76 10.73
C PHE A 20 66.33 -15.44 10.39
N GLY A 21 66.17 -16.54 9.65
CA GLY A 21 67.09 -17.56 9.15
C GLY A 21 66.73 -18.95 9.74
N GLY A 22 66.03 -19.80 8.97
CA GLY A 22 65.75 -21.23 9.24
C GLY A 22 64.26 -21.56 9.02
N ILE A 23 63.78 -22.25 7.96
CA ILE A 23 64.06 -23.56 7.33
C ILE A 23 63.94 -24.73 8.31
N PHE A 24 62.86 -25.53 8.18
CA PHE A 24 62.91 -27.01 8.18
C PHE A 24 61.62 -27.64 7.59
N PHE A 25 61.83 -28.40 6.51
CA PHE A 25 61.16 -29.60 5.96
C PHE A 25 59.66 -29.94 6.17
N LEU A 26 58.97 -30.04 5.01
CA LEU A 26 58.39 -31.25 4.40
C LEU A 26 57.65 -32.27 5.29
N SER A 27 56.37 -32.52 5.00
CA SER A 27 55.84 -33.90 4.83
C SER A 27 54.52 -33.90 4.06
N ILE A 28 54.58 -34.60 2.92
CA ILE A 28 53.51 -34.98 2.01
C ILE A 28 52.81 -36.21 2.62
N PHE A 29 51.48 -36.26 2.62
CA PHE A 29 50.76 -37.52 2.53
C PHE A 29 49.56 -37.38 1.59
N ALA A 30 49.71 -38.00 0.42
CA ALA A 30 48.62 -38.37 -0.46
C ALA A 30 48.03 -39.69 0.04
N ILE A 31 46.70 -39.82 0.04
CA ILE A 31 46.02 -41.11 0.05
C ILE A 31 44.93 -41.07 -1.02
N THR A 32 45.06 -41.96 -1.99
CA THR A 32 44.09 -42.26 -3.05
C THR A 32 43.73 -43.75 -2.98
N SER A 33 42.42 -44.07 -2.97
CA SER A 33 41.81 -45.32 -3.46
C SER A 33 40.27 -45.21 -3.34
N PHE A 34 39.51 -45.00 -4.43
CA PHE A 34 38.81 -45.98 -5.33
C PHE A 34 37.92 -47.02 -4.59
N PHE A 35 36.56 -46.84 -4.49
CA PHE A 35 35.42 -47.28 -5.38
C PHE A 35 34.78 -48.65 -4.95
N PRO A 36 33.51 -49.07 -5.27
CA PRO A 36 32.35 -48.44 -5.94
C PRO A 36 30.94 -48.84 -5.30
N PRO A 37 29.75 -48.94 -6.00
CA PRO A 37 28.46 -48.40 -5.50
C PRO A 37 27.28 -49.44 -5.43
N ALA A 38 26.11 -49.01 -4.97
CA ALA A 38 24.82 -49.71 -5.12
C ALA A 38 23.66 -48.72 -4.92
N LEU A 39 22.43 -48.86 -5.45
CA LEU A 39 21.84 -49.42 -6.68
C LEU A 39 20.33 -49.05 -6.57
N TYR A 40 19.68 -48.58 -7.66
CA TYR A 40 18.21 -48.59 -7.98
C TYR A 40 17.21 -47.84 -7.07
N ALA A 41 16.05 -47.35 -7.52
CA ALA A 41 15.43 -46.98 -8.80
C ALA A 41 14.01 -46.44 -8.48
N ALA A 42 13.48 -45.49 -9.25
CA ALA A 42 12.03 -45.35 -9.49
C ALA A 42 11.76 -44.35 -10.64
N GLU A 43 11.65 -44.94 -11.83
CA GLU A 43 10.73 -44.67 -12.94
C GLU A 43 9.70 -43.52 -12.79
N LYS A 44 9.60 -42.66 -13.81
CA LYS A 44 8.31 -42.24 -14.37
C LYS A 44 8.43 -41.78 -15.82
N VAL A 45 7.57 -42.41 -16.62
CA VAL A 45 7.31 -42.28 -18.06
C VAL A 45 6.84 -40.88 -18.42
N ASN A 46 7.27 -40.36 -19.58
CA ASN A 46 6.42 -39.45 -20.35
C ASN A 46 6.64 -39.63 -21.87
N ILE A 47 5.50 -39.71 -22.55
CA ILE A 47 5.29 -40.02 -23.96
C ILE A 47 5.46 -38.74 -24.79
N ALA A 48 6.23 -38.82 -25.89
CA ALA A 48 6.28 -37.81 -26.96
C ALA A 48 5.09 -38.00 -27.92
N ILE A 49 4.64 -37.07 -28.76
CA ILE A 49 5.20 -36.51 -30.02
C ILE A 49 4.05 -35.62 -30.63
N PRO A 50 4.15 -34.74 -31.67
CA PRO A 50 5.16 -33.77 -32.15
C PRO A 50 4.65 -32.33 -32.44
N ASN A 51 5.62 -31.46 -32.73
CA ASN A 51 5.67 -30.19 -33.46
C ASN A 51 4.73 -29.96 -34.67
N VAL A 52 4.39 -28.69 -34.92
CA VAL A 52 4.47 -28.04 -36.24
C VAL A 52 5.02 -26.60 -36.12
N GLU A 53 6.17 -26.41 -36.78
CA GLU A 53 6.89 -25.20 -37.22
C GLU A 53 6.02 -24.28 -38.13
N THR A 54 6.25 -22.99 -38.45
CA THR A 54 7.45 -22.12 -38.49
C THR A 54 7.03 -20.65 -38.79
N ALA A 55 7.86 -19.71 -38.30
CA ALA A 55 8.41 -18.49 -38.95
C ALA A 55 7.47 -17.32 -39.36
N THR A 56 7.82 -16.03 -39.27
CA THR A 56 9.10 -15.30 -39.34
C THR A 56 9.04 -13.93 -38.59
N ASN A 57 10.17 -13.49 -38.04
CA ASN A 57 10.53 -12.13 -37.56
C ASN A 57 11.26 -11.38 -38.72
N PRO A 58 11.35 -10.01 -38.85
CA PRO A 58 12.28 -9.16 -38.07
C PRO A 58 11.97 -7.63 -37.89
N GLU A 59 12.59 -7.03 -36.86
CA GLU A 59 13.26 -5.69 -36.76
C GLU A 59 12.52 -4.34 -37.06
N VAL A 60 12.47 -3.33 -36.16
CA VAL A 60 13.45 -2.33 -35.61
C VAL A 60 13.46 -0.95 -36.34
N ASP A 61 13.28 0.12 -35.53
CA ASP A 61 13.64 1.56 -35.64
C ASP A 61 13.21 2.46 -36.82
N LYS A 62 12.67 3.67 -36.50
CA LYS A 62 13.38 4.99 -36.61
C LYS A 62 12.47 6.24 -36.42
N ILE A 63 12.83 7.05 -35.41
CA ILE A 63 13.17 8.51 -35.41
C ILE A 63 12.13 9.58 -35.90
N LEU A 64 11.92 10.59 -35.02
CA LEU A 64 11.21 11.92 -35.09
C LEU A 64 11.73 12.87 -36.23
N PRO A 65 11.34 14.18 -36.47
CA PRO A 65 10.60 15.16 -35.61
C PRO A 65 9.78 16.33 -36.31
N ILE A 66 9.27 17.31 -35.50
CA ILE A 66 8.87 18.76 -35.70
C ILE A 66 7.68 19.12 -36.67
N ALA A 67 6.84 20.17 -36.55
CA ALA A 67 6.78 21.40 -35.73
C ALA A 67 5.38 22.07 -35.70
N ASP A 68 5.12 22.78 -34.59
CA ASP A 68 4.43 24.07 -34.35
C ASP A 68 3.20 24.55 -35.15
N THR A 69 2.17 24.99 -34.39
CA THR A 69 1.81 26.42 -34.36
C THR A 69 0.96 26.80 -33.13
N GLU A 70 1.42 27.84 -32.45
CA GLU A 70 0.84 28.54 -31.30
C GLU A 70 -0.49 29.26 -31.62
N VAL A 71 -1.38 29.40 -30.63
CA VAL A 71 -2.21 30.60 -30.43
C VAL A 71 -2.42 30.89 -28.93
N THR A 72 -1.58 31.80 -28.42
CA THR A 72 -1.80 32.87 -27.42
C THR A 72 -2.47 32.60 -26.06
N GLU A 73 -1.68 32.83 -25.00
CA GLU A 73 -2.09 33.11 -23.62
C GLU A 73 -2.61 34.54 -23.40
N THR A 74 -3.60 34.72 -22.50
CA THR A 74 -3.57 35.60 -21.30
C THR A 74 -4.98 35.69 -20.65
N PRO A 75 -5.14 36.09 -19.36
CA PRO A 75 -4.22 36.05 -18.23
C PRO A 75 -4.80 35.29 -17.00
N ALA A 76 -3.92 35.00 -16.05
CA ALA A 76 -4.21 34.37 -14.76
C ALA A 76 -5.33 35.05 -13.96
N LEU A 77 -6.29 34.24 -13.49
CA LEU A 77 -7.00 34.49 -12.25
C LEU A 77 -6.36 33.61 -11.18
N GLN A 78 -5.59 34.24 -10.28
CA GLN A 78 -5.23 33.67 -8.99
C GLN A 78 -6.50 33.14 -8.31
N ARG A 79 -6.56 31.82 -8.09
CA ARG A 79 -7.53 31.23 -7.18
C ARG A 79 -6.76 30.66 -6.00
N THR A 80 -6.78 31.43 -4.93
CA THR A 80 -6.53 31.10 -3.53
C THR A 80 -6.44 29.60 -3.26
N LEU A 81 -5.26 29.16 -2.79
CA LEU A 81 -5.12 27.90 -2.07
C LEU A 81 -6.08 27.92 -0.88
N VAL A 82 -7.18 27.18 -1.01
CA VAL A 82 -8.00 26.80 0.14
C VAL A 82 -7.38 25.53 0.71
N THR A 83 -6.82 25.71 1.89
CA THR A 83 -6.34 24.68 2.82
C THR A 83 -7.48 23.71 3.20
N GLN A 84 -7.11 22.44 3.42
CA GLN A 84 -7.91 21.33 3.99
C GLN A 84 -9.19 20.93 3.23
N SER A 85 -9.17 19.80 2.50
CA SER A 85 -10.42 19.09 2.18
C SER A 85 -10.70 18.06 3.27
N LEU A 86 -11.63 18.40 4.16
CA LEU A 86 -12.35 17.47 5.03
C LEU A 86 -12.95 16.35 4.16
N ALA A 87 -12.92 15.09 4.63
CA ALA A 87 -13.53 13.98 3.91
C ALA A 87 -15.00 14.31 3.57
N GLU A 88 -15.34 14.23 2.29
CA GLU A 88 -16.67 14.52 1.79
C GLU A 88 -17.58 13.33 2.10
N SER A 89 -18.75 13.59 2.69
CA SER A 89 -19.78 12.56 2.89
C SER A 89 -20.85 12.69 1.80
N PHE A 90 -21.57 11.60 1.51
CA PHE A 90 -22.60 11.58 0.48
C PHE A 90 -23.97 11.27 1.09
N GLY A 91 -25.00 12.00 0.64
CA GLY A 91 -26.38 11.73 0.99
C GLY A 91 -26.88 10.39 0.43
N PRO A 92 -28.13 10.00 0.73
CA PRO A 92 -28.73 8.80 0.15
C PRO A 92 -28.78 8.89 -1.37
N ASN A 93 -28.74 7.73 -2.05
CA ASN A 93 -28.99 7.69 -3.48
C ASN A 93 -30.42 8.15 -3.75
N LEU A 94 -30.56 9.22 -4.51
CA LEU A 94 -31.85 9.83 -4.82
C LEU A 94 -32.63 9.04 -5.88
N ILE A 95 -31.98 8.13 -6.59
CA ILE A 95 -32.60 7.26 -7.60
C ILE A 95 -33.21 6.06 -6.88
N GLN A 96 -34.54 5.87 -6.99
CA GLN A 96 -35.25 4.85 -6.21
C GLN A 96 -35.10 3.43 -6.74
N ASN A 97 -34.84 3.26 -8.04
CA ASN A 97 -34.67 1.95 -8.68
C ASN A 97 -33.33 1.88 -9.44
N PRO A 98 -32.19 2.08 -8.75
CA PRO A 98 -30.90 2.34 -9.39
C PRO A 98 -30.35 1.16 -10.20
N SER A 99 -30.64 -0.06 -9.75
CA SER A 99 -30.27 -1.33 -10.39
C SER A 99 -31.37 -1.88 -11.30
N TRP A 100 -32.42 -1.09 -11.58
CA TRP A 100 -33.56 -1.48 -12.43
C TRP A 100 -34.42 -2.65 -11.94
N GLU A 101 -34.08 -3.31 -10.83
CA GLU A 101 -34.65 -4.60 -10.47
C GLU A 101 -36.15 -4.59 -10.12
N ASN A 102 -36.70 -3.43 -9.74
CA ASN A 102 -38.10 -3.29 -9.37
C ASN A 102 -38.98 -2.96 -10.59
N THR A 103 -40.10 -3.66 -10.75
CA THR A 103 -41.05 -3.43 -11.85
C THR A 103 -42.42 -3.00 -11.36
N ASP A 104 -43.12 -2.20 -12.17
CA ASP A 104 -44.55 -1.93 -11.98
C ASP A 104 -45.42 -3.15 -12.35
N SER A 105 -46.74 -3.03 -12.15
CA SER A 105 -47.72 -4.09 -12.47
C SER A 105 -47.78 -4.46 -13.96
N SER A 106 -47.19 -3.66 -14.84
CA SER A 106 -47.12 -3.88 -16.28
C SER A 106 -45.75 -4.44 -16.72
N GLY A 107 -44.85 -4.72 -15.77
CA GLY A 107 -43.52 -5.27 -16.04
C GLY A 107 -42.48 -4.25 -16.50
N ASN A 108 -42.79 -2.95 -16.45
CA ASN A 108 -41.84 -1.89 -16.78
C ASN A 108 -40.98 -1.55 -15.56
N PRO A 109 -39.75 -1.03 -15.74
CA PRO A 109 -38.90 -0.67 -14.62
C PRO A 109 -39.53 0.52 -13.87
N LEU A 110 -39.74 0.34 -12.56
CA LEU A 110 -40.39 1.34 -11.72
C LEU A 110 -39.59 2.65 -11.78
N GLN A 111 -40.28 3.77 -11.99
CA GLN A 111 -39.71 5.13 -12.08
C GLN A 111 -38.70 5.39 -13.21
N TRP A 112 -38.56 4.45 -14.14
CA TRP A 112 -37.78 4.66 -15.35
C TRP A 112 -38.69 4.98 -16.53
N LEU A 113 -38.23 5.93 -17.32
CA LEU A 113 -38.86 6.45 -18.51
C LEU A 113 -37.89 6.29 -19.69
N LYS A 114 -38.46 6.16 -20.88
CA LYS A 114 -37.72 6.10 -22.14
C LYS A 114 -38.13 7.24 -23.04
N GLY A 115 -37.21 7.76 -23.83
CA GLY A 115 -37.51 8.88 -24.71
C GLY A 115 -36.36 9.27 -25.63
N GLY A 116 -36.64 10.24 -26.49
CA GLY A 116 -35.71 10.73 -27.48
C GLY A 116 -36.39 11.77 -28.36
N TYR A 117 -35.62 12.64 -29.00
CA TYR A 117 -36.12 13.57 -30.01
C TYR A 117 -35.39 13.41 -31.34
N GLY A 118 -35.86 14.11 -32.37
CA GLY A 118 -35.25 14.11 -33.70
C GLY A 118 -35.54 12.85 -34.53
N SER A 119 -34.89 12.81 -35.69
CA SER A 119 -35.08 11.82 -36.74
C SER A 119 -34.07 10.68 -36.58
N ASN A 120 -34.46 9.69 -35.79
CA ASN A 120 -33.71 8.47 -35.58
C ASN A 120 -34.65 7.29 -35.30
N ASN A 121 -34.23 6.08 -35.69
CA ASN A 121 -34.96 4.85 -35.39
C ASN A 121 -34.41 4.29 -34.07
N ARG A 122 -35.17 4.43 -32.99
CA ARG A 122 -34.78 4.05 -31.62
C ARG A 122 -35.63 2.91 -31.08
N PHE A 123 -34.97 1.92 -30.50
CA PHE A 123 -35.58 0.73 -29.88
C PHE A 123 -35.15 0.65 -28.43
N PHE A 124 -36.09 0.38 -27.54
CA PHE A 124 -35.83 0.29 -26.10
C PHE A 124 -36.15 -1.11 -25.61
N SER A 125 -35.18 -1.72 -24.94
CA SER A 125 -35.28 -3.09 -24.44
C SER A 125 -35.09 -3.09 -22.93
N TYR A 126 -36.03 -3.72 -22.23
CA TYR A 126 -35.95 -3.99 -20.80
C TYR A 126 -36.82 -5.22 -20.45
N PRO A 127 -36.36 -6.13 -19.58
CA PRO A 127 -34.99 -6.18 -19.08
C PRO A 127 -34.02 -6.72 -20.14
N VAL A 128 -32.78 -6.28 -20.09
CA VAL A 128 -31.62 -7.00 -20.65
C VAL A 128 -30.65 -7.36 -19.53
N SER A 129 -29.64 -8.20 -19.78
CA SER A 129 -28.63 -8.51 -18.75
C SER A 129 -27.80 -7.28 -18.38
N GLY A 130 -27.66 -7.04 -17.08
CA GLY A 130 -26.98 -5.89 -16.50
C GLY A 130 -25.56 -6.17 -16.00
N PHE A 131 -25.02 -5.20 -15.27
CA PHE A 131 -23.72 -5.29 -14.60
C PHE A 131 -23.90 -6.04 -13.29
N GLN A 132 -23.57 -7.34 -13.29
CA GLN A 132 -23.72 -8.23 -12.11
C GLN A 132 -25.16 -8.39 -11.60
N SER A 133 -26.14 -7.78 -12.28
CA SER A 133 -27.57 -7.86 -12.02
C SER A 133 -28.30 -8.51 -13.23
N PRO A 134 -29.48 -9.12 -13.02
CA PRO A 134 -30.25 -9.72 -14.11
C PRO A 134 -31.00 -8.71 -14.99
N LYS A 135 -31.18 -7.44 -14.57
CA LYS A 135 -31.95 -6.45 -15.33
C LYS A 135 -31.20 -5.13 -15.51
N ALA A 136 -31.15 -4.66 -16.75
CA ALA A 136 -30.68 -3.33 -17.13
C ALA A 136 -31.55 -2.75 -18.25
N GLY A 137 -31.41 -1.44 -18.46
CA GLY A 137 -32.05 -0.73 -19.58
C GLY A 137 -31.12 -0.66 -20.79
N LYS A 138 -31.62 -1.04 -21.97
CA LYS A 138 -30.91 -0.87 -23.24
C LYS A 138 -31.67 0.01 -24.22
N VAL A 139 -30.93 0.82 -24.97
CA VAL A 139 -31.42 1.58 -26.12
C VAL A 139 -30.56 1.29 -27.35
N GLU A 140 -31.18 1.14 -28.50
CA GLU A 140 -30.52 0.90 -29.79
C GLU A 140 -31.00 1.90 -30.83
N VAL A 141 -30.07 2.49 -31.57
CA VAL A 141 -30.34 3.41 -32.68
C VAL A 141 -29.80 2.79 -33.96
N THR A 142 -30.68 2.47 -34.91
CA THR A 142 -30.32 1.78 -36.17
C THR A 142 -30.27 2.71 -37.38
N ASN A 143 -30.85 3.90 -37.27
CA ASN A 143 -30.75 4.98 -38.25
C ASN A 143 -30.70 6.31 -37.52
N TYR A 144 -29.85 7.24 -37.98
CA TYR A 144 -29.65 8.52 -37.31
C TYR A 144 -29.37 9.64 -38.31
N THR A 145 -30.25 10.64 -38.35
CA THR A 145 -30.02 11.92 -39.04
C THR A 145 -30.05 13.11 -38.09
N GLY A 146 -30.48 12.91 -36.84
CA GLY A 146 -30.35 13.88 -35.76
C GLY A 146 -31.15 13.50 -34.52
N GLY A 147 -30.86 14.19 -33.41
CA GLY A 147 -31.59 14.04 -32.13
C GLY A 147 -30.89 13.11 -31.13
N ASP A 148 -31.68 12.38 -30.33
CA ASP A 148 -31.14 11.45 -29.33
C ASP A 148 -32.08 10.29 -29.00
N ALA A 149 -31.56 9.31 -28.26
CA ALA A 149 -32.33 8.23 -27.64
C ALA A 149 -31.75 7.87 -26.27
N LYS A 150 -32.61 7.66 -25.27
CA LYS A 150 -32.22 7.53 -23.86
C LYS A 150 -33.26 6.87 -22.97
N TRP A 151 -32.78 6.21 -21.92
CA TRP A 151 -33.54 6.01 -20.70
C TRP A 151 -33.21 7.10 -19.69
N TYR A 152 -34.13 7.36 -18.78
CA TYR A 152 -33.97 8.34 -17.70
C TYR A 152 -34.96 8.05 -16.57
N PHE A 153 -34.65 8.47 -15.36
CA PHE A 153 -35.52 8.26 -14.21
C PHE A 153 -36.49 9.44 -14.01
N THR A 154 -37.52 9.26 -13.20
CA THR A 154 -38.40 10.36 -12.80
C THR A 154 -37.62 11.46 -12.10
N ASP A 155 -37.96 12.73 -12.33
CA ASP A 155 -37.28 13.86 -11.70
C ASP A 155 -37.17 13.67 -10.18
N VAL A 156 -35.94 13.79 -9.68
CA VAL A 156 -35.65 13.74 -8.25
C VAL A 156 -35.49 15.15 -7.70
N PRO A 157 -36.01 15.45 -6.50
CA PRO A 157 -35.82 16.74 -5.87
C PRO A 157 -34.34 16.96 -5.55
N VAL A 158 -33.84 18.17 -5.79
CA VAL A 158 -32.46 18.57 -5.46
C VAL A 158 -32.42 19.98 -4.90
N THR A 159 -31.38 20.29 -4.14
CA THR A 159 -31.21 21.60 -3.51
C THR A 159 -30.28 22.48 -4.35
N ALA A 160 -30.77 23.64 -4.78
CA ALA A 160 -29.96 24.62 -5.50
C ALA A 160 -28.71 25.04 -4.71
N GLY A 161 -27.58 25.15 -5.39
CA GLY A 161 -26.28 25.50 -4.80
C GLY A 161 -25.55 24.35 -4.09
N LYS A 162 -26.18 23.17 -3.95
CA LYS A 162 -25.52 21.96 -3.46
C LYS A 162 -24.80 21.22 -4.58
N GLU A 163 -23.76 20.49 -4.20
CA GLU A 163 -23.00 19.64 -5.12
C GLU A 163 -23.54 18.21 -5.06
N TYR A 164 -23.52 17.51 -6.19
CA TYR A 164 -23.96 16.12 -6.32
C TYR A 164 -22.93 15.31 -7.10
N LEU A 165 -22.85 14.03 -6.79
CA LEU A 165 -22.08 13.02 -7.52
C LEU A 165 -23.05 12.06 -8.22
N PHE A 166 -22.88 11.92 -9.53
CA PHE A 166 -23.57 10.94 -10.36
C PHE A 166 -22.62 9.81 -10.76
N SER A 167 -23.12 8.58 -10.85
CA SER A 167 -22.44 7.47 -11.51
C SER A 167 -23.42 6.48 -12.12
N ASP A 168 -22.95 5.69 -13.08
CA ASP A 168 -23.63 4.49 -13.60
C ASP A 168 -22.61 3.52 -14.19
N TYR A 169 -23.04 2.31 -14.55
CA TYR A 169 -22.28 1.38 -15.38
C TYR A 169 -22.87 1.34 -16.78
N TYR A 170 -22.02 1.44 -17.80
CA TYR A 170 -22.45 1.46 -19.19
C TYR A 170 -21.67 0.47 -20.06
N LEU A 171 -22.37 -0.06 -21.07
CA LEU A 171 -21.84 -0.87 -22.16
C LEU A 171 -22.35 -0.24 -23.46
N SER A 172 -21.46 0.19 -24.35
CA SER A 172 -21.86 0.95 -25.53
C SER A 172 -21.09 0.57 -26.79
N SER A 173 -21.79 0.40 -27.91
CA SER A 173 -21.15 0.15 -29.22
C SER A 173 -20.74 1.44 -29.94
N SER A 174 -21.10 2.61 -29.41
CA SER A 174 -20.75 3.93 -29.95
C SER A 174 -20.52 4.93 -28.82
N GLU A 175 -20.05 6.13 -29.17
CA GLU A 175 -19.90 7.23 -28.21
C GLU A 175 -21.27 7.56 -27.58
N SER A 176 -21.30 7.67 -26.26
CA SER A 176 -22.49 8.02 -25.49
C SER A 176 -22.25 9.30 -24.69
N ILE A 177 -23.32 9.95 -24.26
CA ILE A 177 -23.27 11.27 -23.61
C ILE A 177 -24.07 11.22 -22.33
N VAL A 178 -23.53 11.79 -21.26
CA VAL A 178 -24.26 12.01 -20.00
C VAL A 178 -24.68 13.48 -19.93
N THR A 179 -25.99 13.73 -19.86
CA THR A 179 -26.59 15.07 -19.83
C THR A 179 -27.56 15.18 -18.66
N ILE A 180 -27.54 16.29 -17.91
CA ILE A 180 -28.56 16.57 -16.90
C ILE A 180 -29.71 17.31 -17.57
N ARG A 181 -30.96 16.99 -17.19
CA ARG A 181 -32.08 17.92 -17.34
C ARG A 181 -32.41 18.52 -15.97
N TYR A 182 -32.13 19.80 -15.80
CA TYR A 182 -32.61 20.56 -14.64
C TYR A 182 -34.02 21.08 -14.90
N LYS A 183 -34.90 20.99 -13.92
CA LYS A 183 -36.20 21.68 -13.89
C LYS A 183 -36.12 22.86 -12.92
N LYS A 184 -36.42 24.05 -13.42
CA LYS A 184 -36.47 25.29 -12.62
C LYS A 184 -37.81 25.44 -11.91
N GLN A 185 -37.83 26.29 -10.89
CA GLN A 185 -39.03 26.63 -10.12
C GLN A 185 -40.16 27.22 -10.99
N ASP A 186 -39.80 27.93 -12.07
CA ASP A 186 -40.75 28.48 -13.05
C ASP A 186 -41.27 27.45 -14.07
N GLY A 187 -40.84 26.19 -13.96
CA GLY A 187 -41.22 25.09 -14.85
C GLY A 187 -40.38 24.96 -16.13
N THR A 188 -39.40 25.84 -16.36
CA THR A 188 -38.49 25.75 -17.52
C THR A 188 -37.36 24.75 -17.30
N PHE A 189 -36.70 24.31 -18.39
CA PHE A 189 -35.65 23.28 -18.35
C PHE A 189 -34.28 23.78 -18.85
N LEU A 190 -33.20 23.20 -18.32
CA LEU A 190 -31.83 23.36 -18.81
C LEU A 190 -31.18 21.99 -19.05
N TYR A 191 -30.29 21.91 -20.04
CA TYR A 191 -29.71 20.64 -20.49
C TYR A 191 -28.17 20.66 -20.62
N PRO A 192 -27.40 20.85 -19.53
CA PRO A 192 -25.95 20.79 -19.60
C PRO A 192 -25.44 19.36 -19.79
N THR A 193 -24.48 19.20 -20.70
CA THR A 193 -23.68 17.97 -20.81
C THR A 193 -22.70 17.89 -19.65
N LEU A 194 -22.66 16.74 -18.97
CA LEU A 194 -21.65 16.44 -17.95
C LEU A 194 -20.39 15.87 -18.56
N THR A 195 -20.56 14.84 -19.40
CA THR A 195 -19.43 14.15 -20.01
C THR A 195 -19.83 13.44 -21.31
N VAL A 196 -18.83 13.13 -22.12
CA VAL A 196 -18.91 12.32 -23.34
C VAL A 196 -18.04 11.10 -23.12
N LEU A 197 -18.58 9.92 -23.36
CA LEU A 197 -17.98 8.63 -23.00
C LEU A 197 -17.68 7.81 -24.26
N PRO A 198 -16.48 7.21 -24.37
CA PRO A 198 -16.14 6.39 -25.52
C PRO A 198 -16.97 5.10 -25.54
N PRO A 199 -17.09 4.43 -26.71
CA PRO A 199 -17.64 3.08 -26.78
C PRO A 199 -16.91 2.13 -25.82
N SER A 200 -17.63 1.17 -25.26
CA SER A 200 -17.07 0.14 -24.39
C SER A 200 -17.70 -1.22 -24.66
N SER A 201 -16.86 -2.24 -24.84
CA SER A 201 -17.24 -3.64 -25.08
C SER A 201 -17.48 -4.43 -23.79
N THR A 202 -17.22 -3.82 -22.62
CA THR A 202 -17.49 -4.36 -21.28
C THR A 202 -18.17 -3.29 -20.43
N PHE A 203 -19.00 -3.68 -19.46
CA PHE A 203 -19.56 -2.70 -18.52
C PHE A 203 -18.46 -1.90 -17.82
N THR A 204 -18.51 -0.58 -17.98
CA THR A 204 -17.53 0.39 -17.49
C THR A 204 -18.24 1.41 -16.63
N GLN A 205 -17.68 1.77 -15.48
CA GLN A 205 -18.28 2.80 -14.63
C GLN A 205 -18.04 4.19 -15.22
N SER A 206 -19.07 5.02 -15.26
CA SER A 206 -18.98 6.46 -15.51
C SER A 206 -19.29 7.23 -14.22
N SER A 207 -18.65 8.38 -14.02
CA SER A 207 -18.96 9.26 -12.89
C SER A 207 -18.76 10.73 -13.24
N SER A 208 -19.60 11.59 -12.67
CA SER A 208 -19.55 13.04 -12.89
C SER A 208 -20.05 13.81 -11.68
N ARG A 209 -19.29 14.83 -11.29
CA ARG A 209 -19.63 15.75 -10.19
C ARG A 209 -20.14 17.07 -10.75
N PHE A 210 -21.15 17.66 -10.10
CA PHE A 210 -21.71 18.93 -10.53
C PHE A 210 -22.40 19.69 -9.39
N THR A 211 -22.43 21.01 -9.49
CA THR A 211 -23.23 21.88 -8.60
C THR A 211 -24.57 22.22 -9.24
N VAL A 212 -25.65 22.12 -8.47
CA VAL A 212 -27.00 22.45 -8.95
C VAL A 212 -27.15 23.98 -9.08
N PRO A 213 -27.50 24.52 -10.26
CA PRO A 213 -27.69 25.95 -10.46
C PRO A 213 -28.80 26.55 -9.59
N GLN A 214 -28.71 27.86 -9.34
CA GLN A 214 -29.77 28.59 -8.64
C GLN A 214 -31.11 28.51 -9.38
N GLY A 215 -32.20 28.40 -8.62
CA GLY A 215 -33.57 28.31 -9.14
C GLY A 215 -33.98 26.93 -9.68
N VAL A 216 -33.12 25.92 -9.59
CA VAL A 216 -33.45 24.51 -9.89
C VAL A 216 -34.11 23.84 -8.69
N VAL A 217 -35.15 23.04 -8.92
CA VAL A 217 -35.91 22.34 -7.88
C VAL A 217 -35.88 20.82 -8.00
N SER A 218 -35.65 20.29 -9.21
CA SER A 218 -35.50 18.86 -9.45
C SER A 218 -34.65 18.61 -10.68
N LEU A 219 -34.12 17.39 -10.82
CA LEU A 219 -33.35 16.98 -11.99
C LEU A 219 -33.60 15.53 -12.38
N THR A 220 -33.27 15.20 -13.62
CA THR A 220 -33.03 13.82 -14.08
C THR A 220 -31.75 13.78 -14.90
N ILE A 221 -31.12 12.62 -15.02
CA ILE A 221 -29.92 12.44 -15.84
C ILE A 221 -30.21 11.50 -17.00
N PHE A 222 -29.61 11.82 -18.15
CA PHE A 222 -29.73 11.13 -19.41
C PHE A 222 -28.37 10.55 -19.78
N HIS A 223 -28.23 9.23 -19.76
CA HIS A 223 -27.15 8.57 -20.50
C HIS A 223 -27.72 8.19 -21.87
N LEU A 224 -27.26 8.88 -22.91
CA LEU A 224 -27.93 8.94 -24.21
C LEU A 224 -26.99 8.64 -25.37
N LEU A 225 -27.58 8.25 -26.50
CA LEU A 225 -26.91 8.15 -27.79
C LEU A 225 -27.30 9.31 -28.70
N LYS A 226 -26.31 9.89 -29.40
CA LYS A 226 -26.48 10.84 -30.52
C LYS A 226 -25.85 10.31 -31.81
N GLY A 227 -26.06 9.02 -32.08
CA GLY A 227 -25.52 8.34 -33.24
C GLY A 227 -26.05 6.91 -33.33
N ILE A 228 -25.67 6.20 -34.39
CA ILE A 228 -25.98 4.77 -34.55
C ILE A 228 -25.21 3.96 -33.49
N GLY A 229 -25.88 3.01 -32.86
CA GLY A 229 -25.27 2.11 -31.88
C GLY A 229 -26.25 1.62 -30.81
N ALA A 230 -25.71 0.88 -29.85
CA ALA A 230 -26.44 0.34 -28.71
C ALA A 230 -25.79 0.81 -27.41
N LEU A 231 -26.61 1.19 -26.43
CA LEU A 231 -26.20 1.59 -25.09
C LEU A 231 -27.03 0.81 -24.06
N THR A 232 -26.36 0.05 -23.20
CA THR A 232 -26.94 -0.59 -22.03
C THR A 232 -26.38 0.10 -20.79
N THR A 233 -27.23 0.43 -19.83
CA THR A 233 -26.85 1.11 -18.58
C THR A 233 -27.46 0.45 -17.36
N ASP A 234 -26.73 0.48 -16.25
CA ASP A 234 -27.10 -0.18 -15.00
C ASP A 234 -26.47 0.51 -13.77
N GLU A 235 -26.89 0.11 -12.57
CA GLU A 235 -26.30 0.50 -11.27
C GLU A 235 -26.07 2.01 -11.11
N TYR A 236 -27.15 2.77 -11.27
CA TYR A 236 -27.12 4.23 -11.19
C TYR A 236 -26.98 4.75 -9.75
N SER A 237 -26.22 5.82 -9.55
CA SER A 237 -26.17 6.57 -8.29
C SER A 237 -26.26 8.07 -8.52
N LEU A 238 -27.00 8.76 -7.68
CA LEU A 238 -27.02 10.21 -7.57
C LEU A 238 -27.13 10.62 -6.11
N GLN A 239 -26.08 11.23 -5.56
CA GLN A 239 -26.00 11.55 -4.14
C GLN A 239 -25.57 13.01 -3.94
N GLU A 240 -26.15 13.69 -2.94
CA GLU A 240 -25.68 15.02 -2.52
C GLU A 240 -24.30 14.89 -1.89
N VAL A 241 -23.36 15.73 -2.31
CA VAL A 241 -22.08 15.91 -1.61
C VAL A 241 -22.34 16.81 -0.40
N ILE A 242 -22.10 16.27 0.78
CA ILE A 242 -22.27 16.95 2.06
C ILE A 242 -20.87 17.47 2.47
N PRO A 243 -20.66 18.81 2.49
CA PRO A 243 -19.42 19.39 2.96
C PRO A 243 -19.22 19.07 4.45
N GLY A 244 -18.02 18.61 4.82
CA GLY A 244 -17.73 18.20 6.20
C GLY A 244 -17.92 19.35 7.20
N SER A 245 -18.89 19.21 8.11
CA SER A 245 -18.93 19.92 9.38
C SER A 245 -18.49 18.94 10.47
N GLY A 246 -17.44 19.27 11.22
CA GLY A 246 -16.85 18.37 12.21
C GLY A 246 -17.85 17.83 13.24
N GLY A 247 -17.89 16.50 13.35
CA GLY A 247 -18.56 15.75 14.43
C GLY A 247 -19.20 14.44 13.95
N GLY A 248 -18.53 13.30 14.16
CA GLY A 248 -19.13 11.94 14.12
C GLY A 248 -18.89 11.07 12.87
N SER A 249 -17.76 10.37 12.85
CA SER A 249 -17.55 8.95 12.47
C SER A 249 -18.06 8.28 11.17
N ASP A 250 -18.07 8.93 10.00
CA ASP A 250 -17.90 8.16 8.74
C ASP A 250 -17.00 8.92 7.74
N THR A 251 -15.69 8.77 7.91
CA THR A 251 -14.64 9.47 7.16
C THR A 251 -13.90 8.59 6.15
N GLY A 252 -14.43 7.42 5.79
CA GLY A 252 -13.71 6.43 4.96
C GLY A 252 -14.56 5.70 3.92
N LEU A 253 -13.89 4.88 3.10
CA LEU A 253 -14.41 4.13 1.95
C LEU A 253 -15.30 2.93 2.32
N VAL A 254 -15.44 2.62 3.61
CA VAL A 254 -16.41 1.62 4.07
C VAL A 254 -17.77 2.29 4.08
N LEU A 255 -18.70 1.77 3.28
CA LEU A 255 -20.08 2.27 3.27
C LEU A 255 -20.82 1.76 4.51
N ASN A 256 -21.57 2.66 5.16
CA ASN A 256 -22.38 2.35 6.34
C ASN A 256 -21.53 1.72 7.44
N GLY A 257 -20.39 2.34 7.73
CA GLY A 257 -19.42 1.88 8.71
C GLY A 257 -19.99 1.83 10.13
N ASP A 258 -20.86 2.78 10.43
CA ASP A 258 -21.63 2.91 11.68
C ASP A 258 -22.83 1.97 11.80
N PHE A 259 -23.11 1.16 10.77
CA PHE A 259 -24.22 0.21 10.73
C PHE A 259 -25.63 0.81 10.91
N GLU A 260 -25.82 2.12 10.85
CA GLU A 260 -27.10 2.76 11.16
C GLU A 260 -28.10 2.64 9.99
N GLN A 261 -27.59 2.56 8.76
CA GLN A 261 -28.39 2.41 7.54
C GLN A 261 -28.77 0.95 7.29
N VAL A 262 -30.02 0.72 6.88
CA VAL A 262 -30.59 -0.63 6.69
C VAL A 262 -30.97 -0.90 5.24
N SER A 263 -30.73 -2.13 4.79
CA SER A 263 -31.27 -2.72 3.57
C SER A 263 -32.11 -3.95 3.95
N GLY A 264 -33.42 -3.76 4.08
CA GLY A 264 -34.32 -4.77 4.62
C GLY A 264 -34.01 -5.10 6.09
N ALA A 265 -33.64 -6.36 6.35
CA ALA A 265 -33.31 -6.86 7.70
C ALA A 265 -31.79 -6.85 8.01
N LEU A 266 -30.96 -6.34 7.10
CA LEU A 266 -29.51 -6.30 7.22
C LEU A 266 -28.99 -4.85 7.17
N PRO A 267 -27.77 -4.59 7.65
CA PRO A 267 -27.13 -3.30 7.43
C PRO A 267 -26.85 -3.13 5.93
N PHE A 268 -27.11 -1.93 5.40
CA PHE A 268 -26.82 -1.62 4.00
C PHE A 268 -25.32 -1.82 3.71
N GLY A 269 -24.95 -2.47 2.60
CA GLY A 269 -23.55 -2.68 2.20
C GLY A 269 -22.77 -3.73 3.01
N TRP A 270 -23.43 -4.42 3.94
CA TRP A 270 -22.83 -5.43 4.81
C TRP A 270 -23.48 -6.80 4.66
N TYR A 271 -22.64 -7.82 4.74
CA TYR A 271 -23.01 -9.21 4.55
C TYR A 271 -22.47 -10.07 5.69
N LYS A 272 -23.12 -11.20 5.94
CA LYS A 272 -22.69 -12.20 6.91
C LYS A 272 -22.11 -13.40 6.18
N GLY A 273 -21.04 -13.97 6.71
CA GLY A 273 -20.35 -15.09 6.07
C GLY A 273 -19.41 -15.85 6.98
N GLY A 274 -18.90 -16.95 6.46
CA GLY A 274 -17.99 -17.83 7.18
C GLY A 274 -17.83 -19.15 6.44
N TRP A 275 -16.72 -19.83 6.65
CA TRP A 275 -16.47 -21.16 6.11
C TRP A 275 -16.21 -22.18 7.21
N GLY A 276 -16.12 -23.46 6.85
CA GLY A 276 -15.79 -24.57 7.75
C GLY A 276 -16.92 -25.05 8.65
N THR A 277 -16.59 -26.03 9.50
CA THR A 277 -17.53 -26.71 10.39
C THR A 277 -17.53 -26.01 11.74
N ASN A 278 -18.50 -25.11 11.93
CA ASN A 278 -18.73 -24.37 13.15
C ASN A 278 -20.21 -24.00 13.28
N ASN A 279 -20.67 -23.82 14.51
CA ASN A 279 -22.01 -23.31 14.79
C ASN A 279 -21.95 -21.81 15.05
N ARG A 280 -22.24 -21.02 14.02
CA ARG A 280 -22.18 -19.56 14.00
C ARG A 280 -23.58 -18.94 13.88
N SER A 281 -23.83 -17.86 14.61
CA SER A 281 -25.04 -17.04 14.52
C SER A 281 -24.68 -15.57 14.36
N PHE A 282 -25.55 -14.81 13.70
CA PHE A 282 -25.36 -13.39 13.39
C PHE A 282 -26.54 -12.59 13.94
N SER A 283 -26.24 -11.48 14.61
CA SER A 283 -27.23 -10.60 15.23
C SER A 283 -27.02 -9.18 14.72
N TYR A 284 -28.11 -8.58 14.23
CA TYR A 284 -28.18 -7.17 13.85
C TYR A 284 -29.65 -6.70 13.94
N PRO A 285 -29.93 -5.50 14.47
CA PRO A 285 -28.97 -4.65 15.19
C PRO A 285 -28.68 -5.19 16.60
N VAL A 286 -27.45 -4.98 17.09
CA VAL A 286 -27.14 -4.96 18.52
C VAL A 286 -26.73 -3.54 18.93
N THR A 287 -26.59 -3.24 20.22
CA THR A 287 -26.16 -1.92 20.67
C THR A 287 -24.69 -1.65 20.31
N GLY A 288 -24.45 -0.52 19.65
CA GLY A 288 -23.14 -0.03 19.21
C GLY A 288 -22.56 1.11 20.08
N VAL A 289 -21.57 1.81 19.53
CA VAL A 289 -20.93 3.01 20.08
C VAL A 289 -21.31 4.22 19.24
N GLY A 290 -21.77 5.29 19.88
CA GLY A 290 -22.13 6.53 19.17
C GLY A 290 -23.46 6.45 18.40
N GLY A 291 -23.97 5.25 18.15
CA GLY A 291 -25.24 4.96 17.49
C GLY A 291 -26.14 3.96 18.25
N SER A 292 -27.20 3.49 17.57
CA SER A 292 -28.17 2.54 18.08
C SER A 292 -27.99 1.11 17.55
N LYS A 293 -27.12 0.91 16.55
CA LYS A 293 -26.95 -0.34 15.83
C LYS A 293 -25.46 -0.68 15.65
N ALA A 294 -25.18 -1.97 15.73
CA ALA A 294 -23.89 -2.58 15.43
C ALA A 294 -24.14 -4.02 14.99
N ALA A 295 -23.11 -4.69 14.46
CA ALA A 295 -23.21 -6.05 13.94
C ALA A 295 -22.42 -7.04 14.82
N GLN A 296 -23.08 -8.11 15.26
CA GLN A 296 -22.46 -9.14 16.10
C GLN A 296 -22.48 -10.51 15.43
N VAL A 297 -21.42 -11.27 15.67
CA VAL A 297 -21.32 -12.69 15.34
C VAL A 297 -20.94 -13.48 16.60
N THR A 298 -21.57 -14.63 16.79
CA THR A 298 -21.29 -15.57 17.89
C THR A 298 -20.99 -16.95 17.33
N MET A 299 -19.98 -17.62 17.87
CA MET A 299 -19.61 -18.99 17.52
C MET A 299 -19.63 -19.86 18.78
N THR A 300 -20.45 -20.91 18.79
CA THR A 300 -20.65 -21.78 19.97
C THR A 300 -19.92 -23.12 19.87
N THR A 301 -19.67 -23.61 18.66
CA THR A 301 -18.85 -24.80 18.40
C THR A 301 -17.95 -24.55 17.21
N ARG A 302 -16.76 -25.17 17.20
CA ARG A 302 -15.83 -25.07 16.07
C ARG A 302 -14.93 -26.30 15.96
N SER A 303 -14.90 -26.88 14.76
CA SER A 303 -13.85 -27.81 14.33
C SER A 303 -12.93 -27.15 13.31
N SER A 304 -13.45 -26.29 12.44
CA SER A 304 -12.65 -25.54 11.44
C SER A 304 -13.34 -24.25 11.00
N GLY A 305 -12.61 -23.40 10.28
CA GLY A 305 -13.13 -22.22 9.59
C GLY A 305 -13.35 -20.98 10.46
N ASP A 306 -14.20 -20.07 9.98
CA ASP A 306 -14.41 -18.74 10.56
C ASP A 306 -15.88 -18.27 10.49
N ALA A 307 -16.16 -17.13 11.12
CA ALA A 307 -17.41 -16.40 11.01
C ALA A 307 -17.16 -14.88 11.09
N LYS A 308 -17.85 -14.11 10.25
CA LYS A 308 -17.59 -12.67 10.08
C LYS A 308 -18.75 -11.91 9.46
N TRP A 309 -18.83 -10.63 9.78
CA TRP A 309 -19.49 -9.62 8.95
C TRP A 309 -18.45 -9.04 7.98
N TYR A 310 -18.87 -8.71 6.77
CA TYR A 310 -17.98 -8.16 5.75
C TYR A 310 -18.70 -7.16 4.84
N THR A 311 -17.94 -6.21 4.33
CA THR A 311 -18.42 -5.17 3.42
C THR A 311 -18.54 -5.69 1.98
N ASP A 312 -19.21 -4.93 1.12
CA ASP A 312 -19.00 -5.07 -0.31
C ASP A 312 -17.54 -4.82 -0.74
N TYR A 313 -17.21 -5.18 -1.98
CA TYR A 313 -15.89 -4.87 -2.54
C TYR A 313 -15.70 -3.35 -2.60
N ILE A 314 -14.71 -2.85 -1.89
CA ILE A 314 -14.35 -1.44 -1.84
C ILE A 314 -13.38 -1.16 -2.98
N PRO A 315 -13.72 -0.30 -3.96
CA PRO A 315 -12.80 0.06 -5.04
C PRO A 315 -11.59 0.80 -4.46
N VAL A 316 -10.40 0.37 -4.86
CA VAL A 316 -9.15 0.96 -4.42
C VAL A 316 -8.18 1.10 -5.58
N VAL A 317 -7.32 2.09 -5.49
CA VAL A 317 -6.12 2.18 -6.31
C VAL A 317 -4.90 1.77 -5.49
N PRO A 318 -3.78 1.36 -6.12
CA PRO A 318 -2.55 1.05 -5.40
C PRO A 318 -2.14 2.18 -4.44
N GLY A 319 -1.68 1.82 -3.25
CA GLY A 319 -1.34 2.76 -2.17
C GLY A 319 -1.63 2.22 -0.78
N THR A 320 -1.46 3.05 0.23
CA THR A 320 -1.73 2.69 1.64
C THR A 320 -3.10 3.18 2.07
N TYR A 321 -3.78 2.36 2.85
CA TYR A 321 -5.08 2.65 3.43
C TYR A 321 -5.00 2.38 4.93
N THR A 322 -5.70 3.18 5.71
CA THR A 322 -5.88 2.94 7.15
C THR A 322 -7.29 2.44 7.37
N TYR A 323 -7.41 1.19 7.83
CA TYR A 323 -8.65 0.62 8.31
C TYR A 323 -8.80 0.87 9.80
N THR A 324 -10.01 1.22 10.21
CA THR A 324 -10.40 1.32 11.62
C THR A 324 -11.73 0.63 11.86
N ASP A 325 -11.95 0.05 13.03
CA ASP A 325 -13.30 -0.28 13.51
C ASP A 325 -13.40 -0.16 15.03
N ALA A 326 -14.59 0.08 15.55
CA ALA A 326 -14.89 -0.13 16.96
C ALA A 326 -15.33 -1.57 17.15
N TYR A 327 -14.63 -2.35 17.98
CA TYR A 327 -14.97 -3.75 18.21
C TYR A 327 -15.04 -4.10 19.70
N SER A 328 -15.86 -5.11 20.01
CA SER A 328 -15.92 -5.74 21.32
C SER A 328 -15.88 -7.26 21.16
N SER A 329 -14.91 -7.93 21.78
CA SER A 329 -14.77 -9.38 21.67
C SER A 329 -14.34 -10.05 22.97
N ASN A 330 -14.85 -11.25 23.26
CA ASN A 330 -14.40 -12.04 24.42
C ASN A 330 -13.25 -13.00 24.10
N VAL A 331 -12.78 -13.03 22.84
CA VAL A 331 -11.65 -13.84 22.36
C VAL A 331 -10.78 -13.03 21.40
N THR A 332 -9.56 -13.50 21.15
CA THR A 332 -8.71 -12.92 20.10
C THR A 332 -9.36 -13.11 18.73
N THR A 333 -9.42 -12.04 17.96
CA THR A 333 -9.97 -11.96 16.60
C THR A 333 -8.89 -11.55 15.60
N TYR A 334 -9.21 -11.65 14.31
CA TYR A 334 -8.28 -11.37 13.22
C TYR A 334 -8.87 -10.27 12.34
N LEU A 335 -8.02 -9.34 11.92
CA LEU A 335 -8.27 -8.52 10.75
C LEU A 335 -7.59 -9.16 9.54
N THR A 336 -8.36 -9.49 8.52
CA THR A 336 -7.89 -10.08 7.27
C THR A 336 -8.38 -9.22 6.12
N VAL A 337 -7.53 -8.92 5.15
CA VAL A 337 -7.92 -8.27 3.90
C VAL A 337 -7.96 -9.29 2.76
N GLN A 338 -8.97 -9.19 1.93
CA GLN A 338 -9.10 -9.87 0.65
C GLN A 338 -8.83 -8.86 -0.46
N TYR A 339 -7.90 -9.18 -1.36
CA TYR A 339 -7.57 -8.39 -2.54
C TYR A 339 -8.19 -9.01 -3.78
N LEU A 340 -8.91 -8.21 -4.58
CA LEU A 340 -9.37 -8.56 -5.91
C LEU A 340 -8.43 -7.94 -6.96
N HIS A 341 -7.73 -8.79 -7.70
CA HIS A 341 -6.80 -8.37 -8.73
C HIS A 341 -7.51 -8.04 -10.04
N SER A 342 -6.89 -7.23 -10.87
CA SER A 342 -7.40 -6.81 -12.19
C SER A 342 -7.61 -7.98 -13.16
N ASN A 343 -6.88 -9.08 -12.95
CA ASN A 343 -7.06 -10.33 -13.68
C ASN A 343 -8.20 -11.22 -13.13
N GLY A 344 -8.97 -10.74 -12.15
CA GLY A 344 -10.07 -11.45 -11.50
C GLY A 344 -9.65 -12.45 -10.41
N SER A 345 -8.35 -12.63 -10.17
CA SER A 345 -7.87 -13.51 -9.09
C SER A 345 -8.05 -12.86 -7.71
N VAL A 346 -8.11 -13.69 -6.67
CA VAL A 346 -8.31 -13.26 -5.29
C VAL A 346 -7.18 -13.77 -4.40
N SER A 347 -6.64 -12.90 -3.55
CA SER A 347 -5.64 -13.26 -2.52
C SER A 347 -6.04 -12.70 -1.16
N TYR A 348 -5.51 -13.27 -0.08
CA TYR A 348 -5.82 -12.86 1.30
C TYR A 348 -4.53 -12.54 2.06
N ALA A 349 -4.61 -11.59 3.00
CA ALA A 349 -3.54 -11.32 3.95
C ALA A 349 -4.14 -11.04 5.33
N ASP A 350 -3.62 -11.70 6.36
CA ASP A 350 -3.91 -11.32 7.74
C ASP A 350 -3.09 -10.07 8.08
N ILE A 351 -3.76 -8.99 8.44
CA ILE A 351 -3.15 -7.67 8.64
C ILE A 351 -2.96 -7.33 10.11
N SER A 352 -3.78 -7.88 11.01
CA SER A 352 -3.61 -7.67 12.45
C SER A 352 -4.35 -8.69 13.31
N LEU A 353 -3.90 -8.84 14.55
CA LEU A 353 -4.58 -9.58 15.62
C LEU A 353 -5.22 -8.59 16.58
N ALA A 354 -6.52 -8.76 16.84
CA ALA A 354 -7.27 -7.95 17.78
C ALA A 354 -7.46 -8.74 19.10
N PRO A 355 -6.96 -8.25 20.25
CA PRO A 355 -7.11 -8.94 21.53
C PRO A 355 -8.57 -8.94 22.03
N PRO A 356 -8.94 -9.80 22.98
CA PRO A 356 -10.21 -9.66 23.71
C PRO A 356 -10.31 -8.31 24.42
N THR A 357 -11.51 -7.74 24.50
CA THR A 357 -11.77 -6.44 25.12
C THR A 357 -12.91 -6.50 26.13
N ASN A 358 -12.95 -5.54 27.05
CA ASN A 358 -14.08 -5.32 27.95
C ASN A 358 -14.84 -4.06 27.51
N GLY A 359 -15.81 -4.23 26.62
CA GLY A 359 -16.46 -3.13 25.91
C GLY A 359 -15.80 -2.82 24.57
N PHE A 360 -16.31 -1.78 23.90
CA PHE A 360 -15.80 -1.39 22.59
C PHE A 360 -14.44 -0.71 22.67
N TRP A 361 -13.56 -1.09 21.75
CA TRP A 361 -12.23 -0.54 21.56
C TRP A 361 -12.02 -0.22 20.08
N GLU A 362 -11.30 0.85 19.76
CA GLU A 362 -10.96 1.19 18.38
C GLU A 362 -9.73 0.40 17.91
N MET A 363 -9.91 -0.44 16.90
CA MET A 363 -8.83 -1.11 16.19
C MET A 363 -8.39 -0.24 15.02
N THR A 364 -7.09 -0.19 14.77
CA THR A 364 -6.50 0.47 13.59
C THR A 364 -5.50 -0.46 12.93
N ALA A 365 -5.56 -0.59 11.60
CA ALA A 365 -4.64 -1.39 10.81
C ALA A 365 -4.33 -0.71 9.47
N ASN A 366 -3.06 -0.74 9.06
CA ASN A 366 -2.66 -0.25 7.74
C ASN A 366 -2.72 -1.39 6.72
N ILE A 367 -3.26 -1.08 5.55
CA ILE A 367 -3.43 -1.99 4.42
C ILE A 367 -2.62 -1.43 3.26
N ALA A 368 -1.61 -2.19 2.83
CA ALA A 368 -0.92 -1.91 1.57
C ALA A 368 -1.72 -2.54 0.43
N VAL A 369 -2.15 -1.73 -0.54
CA VAL A 369 -2.82 -2.18 -1.76
C VAL A 369 -1.77 -2.27 -2.88
N PRO A 370 -1.37 -3.48 -3.32
CA PRO A 370 -0.38 -3.65 -4.37
C PRO A 370 -0.87 -3.17 -5.74
N ILE A 371 0.08 -2.94 -6.65
CA ILE A 371 -0.20 -2.76 -8.08
C ILE A 371 -0.93 -3.99 -8.60
N GLY A 372 -1.98 -3.77 -9.41
CA GLY A 372 -2.81 -4.84 -9.95
C GLY A 372 -4.02 -5.18 -9.10
N VAL A 373 -4.14 -4.66 -7.87
CA VAL A 373 -5.37 -4.76 -7.08
C VAL A 373 -6.35 -3.65 -7.48
N THR A 374 -7.62 -4.03 -7.64
CA THR A 374 -8.72 -3.11 -8.02
C THR A 374 -9.71 -2.90 -6.89
N HIS A 375 -9.89 -3.90 -6.02
CA HIS A 375 -10.82 -3.81 -4.90
C HIS A 375 -10.27 -4.55 -3.67
N VAL A 376 -10.75 -4.16 -2.50
CA VAL A 376 -10.49 -4.84 -1.22
C VAL A 376 -11.78 -5.16 -0.47
N ARG A 377 -11.72 -6.17 0.39
CA ARG A 377 -12.66 -6.37 1.50
C ARG A 377 -11.86 -6.57 2.78
N VAL A 378 -12.27 -5.92 3.86
CA VAL A 378 -11.67 -6.11 5.18
C VAL A 378 -12.62 -6.95 6.03
N PHE A 379 -12.05 -7.92 6.74
CA PHE A 379 -12.76 -8.85 7.59
C PHE A 379 -12.22 -8.75 9.00
N HIS A 380 -13.03 -8.25 9.93
CA HIS A 380 -12.81 -8.51 11.35
C HIS A 380 -13.57 -9.79 11.72
N LEU A 381 -12.83 -10.88 11.96
CA LEU A 381 -13.38 -12.24 11.99
C LEU A 381 -13.10 -13.01 13.28
N LEU A 382 -14.02 -13.93 13.59
CA LEU A 382 -13.88 -14.97 14.61
C LEU A 382 -13.40 -16.27 13.98
N ASN A 383 -12.31 -16.82 14.51
CA ASN A 383 -11.86 -18.19 14.23
C ASN A 383 -11.77 -19.06 15.49
N LYS A 384 -12.46 -18.67 16.57
CA LYS A 384 -12.55 -19.40 17.84
C LYS A 384 -13.99 -19.30 18.38
N ILE A 385 -14.34 -20.18 19.31
CA ILE A 385 -15.60 -20.12 20.05
C ILE A 385 -15.60 -18.83 20.87
N GLY A 386 -16.58 -17.97 20.67
CA GLY A 386 -16.61 -16.62 21.22
C GLY A 386 -17.61 -15.71 20.50
N THR A 387 -17.55 -14.42 20.83
CA THR A 387 -18.45 -13.39 20.31
C THR A 387 -17.63 -12.17 19.91
N LEU A 388 -17.97 -11.57 18.77
CA LEU A 388 -17.38 -10.36 18.23
C LEU A 388 -18.52 -9.43 17.78
N THR A 389 -18.55 -8.22 18.31
CA THR A 389 -19.35 -7.10 17.81
C THR A 389 -18.43 -6.11 17.12
N ILE A 390 -18.82 -5.62 15.95
CA ILE A 390 -18.13 -4.54 15.24
C ILE A 390 -19.09 -3.38 14.96
N ASP A 391 -18.52 -2.19 14.90
CA ASP A 391 -19.19 -0.92 14.69
C ASP A 391 -18.20 0.13 14.15
N ASN A 392 -18.68 1.26 13.64
CA ASN A 392 -17.89 2.40 13.16
C ASN A 392 -16.67 2.01 12.29
N ALA A 393 -16.85 1.09 11.35
CA ALA A 393 -15.77 0.62 10.48
C ALA A 393 -15.47 1.64 9.38
N SER A 394 -14.20 1.96 9.16
CA SER A 394 -13.75 2.93 8.18
C SER A 394 -12.55 2.40 7.41
N LEU A 395 -12.42 2.77 6.14
CA LEU A 395 -11.21 2.51 5.35
C LEU A 395 -10.83 3.79 4.64
N VAL A 396 -9.89 4.53 5.19
CA VAL A 396 -9.46 5.78 4.56
C VAL A 396 -8.29 5.44 3.66
N LYS A 397 -8.34 5.80 2.36
CA LYS A 397 -7.09 5.89 1.60
C LYS A 397 -6.25 6.89 2.35
N THR A 398 -5.13 6.46 2.92
CA THR A 398 -4.20 7.37 3.53
C THR A 398 -3.78 8.28 2.39
N GLY A 399 -4.36 9.48 2.34
CA GLY A 399 -3.91 10.50 1.43
C GLY A 399 -2.41 10.57 1.63
N ASN A 400 -1.65 10.72 0.56
CA ASN A 400 -0.34 11.29 0.74
C ASN A 400 -0.60 12.64 1.43
N SER A 401 -0.54 12.67 2.77
CA SER A 401 -0.02 13.82 3.46
C SER A 401 1.35 13.99 2.83
N ASN A 402 1.38 14.76 1.75
CA ASN A 402 2.56 15.39 1.20
C ASN A 402 3.06 16.43 2.21
N THR A 403 3.12 16.09 3.49
CA THR A 403 4.30 16.33 4.30
C THR A 403 5.21 15.17 3.97
N GLY A 404 5.75 15.16 2.74
CA GLY A 404 6.88 14.29 2.49
C GLY A 404 7.93 14.62 3.54
N ILE A 405 8.50 13.61 4.20
CA ILE A 405 9.66 13.79 5.08
C ILE A 405 10.76 14.54 4.30
N PHE A 406 10.77 14.31 2.97
CA PHE A 406 11.68 14.92 2.03
C PHE A 406 10.90 15.62 0.91
N ASN A 407 11.50 16.68 0.35
CA ASN A 407 10.94 17.39 -0.80
C ASN A 407 10.70 16.50 -2.03
N THR A 408 11.49 15.43 -2.17
CA THR A 408 11.51 14.50 -3.31
C THR A 408 11.42 13.02 -2.91
N GLY A 409 11.26 12.70 -1.61
CA GLY A 409 11.47 11.35 -1.07
C GLY A 409 12.96 11.00 -0.90
N ALA A 410 13.26 9.98 -0.10
CA ALA A 410 14.63 9.52 0.11
C ALA A 410 14.71 8.02 0.42
N VAL A 411 15.93 7.47 0.34
CA VAL A 411 16.24 6.06 0.62
C VAL A 411 17.29 5.97 1.73
N THR A 412 17.19 4.98 2.61
CA THR A 412 18.27 4.58 3.52
C THR A 412 18.73 3.17 3.20
N LEU A 413 20.05 2.97 3.25
CA LEU A 413 20.70 1.67 3.16
C LEU A 413 21.05 1.22 4.59
N ALA A 414 20.23 0.33 5.15
CA ALA A 414 20.39 -0.19 6.50
C ALA A 414 20.91 -1.64 6.49
N PHE A 415 21.91 -1.93 7.32
CA PHE A 415 22.52 -3.24 7.44
C PHE A 415 22.35 -3.77 8.86
N ASP A 416 21.69 -4.91 9.01
CA ASP A 416 21.45 -5.55 10.30
C ASP A 416 22.58 -6.51 10.69
N ASP A 417 22.69 -6.82 11.98
CA ASP A 417 23.56 -7.84 12.60
C ASP A 417 25.07 -7.58 12.59
N ALA A 418 25.61 -6.68 11.76
CA ALA A 418 27.05 -6.49 11.57
C ALA A 418 27.79 -7.72 10.99
N TRP A 419 27.23 -8.37 9.96
CA TRP A 419 27.92 -9.44 9.23
C TRP A 419 29.23 -8.96 8.59
N ARG A 420 30.28 -9.78 8.65
CA ARG A 420 31.60 -9.45 8.09
C ARG A 420 31.56 -9.20 6.58
N ASN A 421 30.66 -9.87 5.87
CA ASN A 421 30.53 -9.71 4.42
C ASN A 421 29.94 -8.35 4.00
N GLN A 422 29.26 -7.63 4.89
CA GLN A 422 28.87 -6.24 4.66
C GLN A 422 30.13 -5.37 4.52
N TYR A 423 31.09 -5.55 5.42
CA TYR A 423 32.37 -4.85 5.39
C TYR A 423 33.18 -5.19 4.13
N THR A 424 33.27 -6.47 3.76
CA THR A 424 34.13 -6.87 2.64
C THR A 424 33.50 -6.63 1.28
N ASN A 425 32.16 -6.69 1.17
CA ASN A 425 31.48 -6.69 -0.14
C ASN A 425 30.62 -5.42 -0.36
N ALA A 426 29.97 -4.87 0.66
CA ALA A 426 29.11 -3.69 0.51
C ALA A 426 29.91 -2.39 0.60
N VAL A 427 30.78 -2.26 1.62
CA VAL A 427 31.50 -1.02 1.92
C VAL A 427 32.38 -0.53 0.76
N PRO A 428 33.14 -1.38 0.03
CA PRO A 428 33.90 -0.88 -1.13
C PRO A 428 33.01 -0.24 -2.20
N LYS A 429 31.79 -0.78 -2.40
CA LYS A 429 30.84 -0.22 -3.35
C LYS A 429 30.27 1.10 -2.84
N LEU A 430 29.84 1.16 -1.58
CA LEU A 430 29.36 2.38 -0.93
C LEU A 430 30.41 3.51 -0.96
N ASP A 431 31.65 3.19 -0.59
CA ASP A 431 32.79 4.13 -0.62
C ASP A 431 33.00 4.70 -2.04
N SER A 432 32.96 3.83 -3.06
CA SER A 432 33.14 4.25 -4.46
C SER A 432 31.99 5.10 -5.01
N SER A 433 30.80 4.98 -4.42
CA SER A 433 29.58 5.69 -4.81
C SER A 433 29.31 6.93 -3.95
N GLY A 434 30.04 7.13 -2.86
CA GLY A 434 29.85 8.24 -1.93
C GLY A 434 28.49 8.23 -1.22
N LEU A 435 27.83 7.07 -1.11
CA LEU A 435 26.52 6.96 -0.49
C LEU A 435 26.63 6.72 1.02
N PRO A 436 25.81 7.39 1.85
CA PRO A 436 25.73 7.09 3.27
C PRO A 436 24.98 5.76 3.51
N ALA A 437 25.21 5.18 4.69
CA ALA A 437 24.56 3.96 5.15
C ALA A 437 24.55 3.88 6.67
N THR A 438 23.65 3.04 7.21
CA THR A 438 23.51 2.77 8.64
C THR A 438 23.77 1.30 8.94
N PHE A 439 24.67 1.00 9.88
CA PHE A 439 24.99 -0.36 10.31
C PHE A 439 24.51 -0.59 11.75
N TYR A 440 23.59 -1.53 11.92
CA TYR A 440 23.06 -1.95 13.22
C TYR A 440 23.88 -3.10 13.78
N VAL A 441 24.39 -2.94 14.99
CA VAL A 441 25.44 -3.80 15.54
C VAL A 441 24.95 -4.59 16.75
N THR A 442 25.11 -5.92 16.71
CA THR A 442 24.93 -6.84 17.85
C THR A 442 26.23 -6.89 18.68
N THR A 443 26.32 -6.09 19.74
CA THR A 443 27.63 -5.73 20.33
C THR A 443 28.41 -6.87 20.98
N ARG A 444 27.73 -7.98 21.33
CA ARG A 444 28.34 -9.19 21.92
C ARG A 444 28.42 -10.36 20.94
N GLN A 445 28.09 -10.15 19.67
CA GLN A 445 28.27 -11.13 18.59
C GLN A 445 29.38 -10.73 17.60
N MET A 446 30.33 -9.91 18.01
CA MET A 446 31.46 -9.51 17.16
C MET A 446 32.55 -10.59 17.05
N TYR A 447 33.36 -10.50 15.99
CA TYR A 447 34.50 -11.39 15.75
C TYR A 447 35.42 -11.55 16.97
N ASP A 448 35.72 -10.45 17.67
CA ASP A 448 36.61 -10.45 18.83
C ASP A 448 36.07 -11.26 20.02
N TYR A 449 34.78 -11.59 20.01
CA TYR A 449 34.11 -12.45 20.98
C TYR A 449 33.93 -13.90 20.48
N GLY A 450 34.56 -14.27 19.36
CA GLY A 450 34.54 -15.63 18.80
C GLY A 450 33.52 -15.86 17.67
N PHE A 451 32.79 -14.82 17.25
CA PHE A 451 31.78 -14.92 16.19
C PHE A 451 32.40 -14.64 14.82
N VAL A 452 33.04 -15.65 14.24
CA VAL A 452 33.89 -15.53 13.03
C VAL A 452 33.18 -14.90 11.80
N GLY A 453 31.86 -15.07 11.69
CA GLY A 453 31.05 -14.52 10.57
C GLY A 453 30.73 -13.03 10.68
N PHE A 454 31.03 -12.39 11.81
CA PHE A 454 30.64 -11.02 12.12
C PHE A 454 31.83 -10.06 12.06
N MET A 455 31.57 -8.76 12.00
CA MET A 455 32.61 -7.74 12.03
C MET A 455 33.37 -7.75 13.37
N SER A 456 34.65 -7.38 13.34
CA SER A 456 35.42 -7.06 14.54
C SER A 456 35.10 -5.64 15.02
N ARG A 457 35.44 -5.33 16.27
CA ARG A 457 35.33 -3.98 16.83
C ARG A 457 36.11 -2.97 15.99
N ALA A 458 37.31 -3.35 15.55
CA ALA A 458 38.15 -2.51 14.71
C ALA A 458 37.47 -2.18 13.37
N GLN A 459 36.78 -3.14 12.75
CA GLN A 459 36.03 -2.91 11.52
C GLN A 459 34.86 -1.95 11.75
N VAL A 460 34.09 -2.13 12.83
CA VAL A 460 32.98 -1.21 13.18
C VAL A 460 33.49 0.20 13.47
N GLN A 461 34.62 0.33 14.18
CA GLN A 461 35.29 1.63 14.39
C GLN A 461 35.75 2.27 13.08
N GLU A 462 36.24 1.48 12.13
CA GLU A 462 36.61 1.97 10.80
C GLU A 462 35.39 2.47 10.02
N LEU A 463 34.26 1.78 10.09
CA LEU A 463 33.00 2.26 9.48
C LEU A 463 32.59 3.62 10.06
N TYR A 464 32.63 3.76 11.38
CA TYR A 464 32.35 5.04 12.04
C TYR A 464 33.35 6.13 11.61
N GLY A 465 34.64 5.80 11.54
CA GLY A 465 35.69 6.72 11.09
C GLY A 465 35.56 7.15 9.62
N LYS A 466 34.88 6.35 8.79
CA LYS A 466 34.51 6.69 7.41
C LYS A 466 33.25 7.56 7.31
N GLY A 467 32.54 7.78 8.41
CA GLY A 467 31.32 8.60 8.46
C GLY A 467 30.02 7.83 8.27
N TYR A 468 30.05 6.49 8.26
CA TYR A 468 28.82 5.70 8.30
C TYR A 468 28.14 5.81 9.67
N GLU A 469 26.80 5.81 9.68
CA GLU A 469 26.03 5.79 10.91
C GLU A 469 26.11 4.41 11.56
N ILE A 470 26.33 4.36 12.87
CA ILE A 470 26.30 3.12 13.65
C ILE A 470 25.09 3.13 14.59
N GLY A 471 24.17 2.19 14.36
CA GLY A 471 23.03 1.90 15.22
C GLY A 471 23.26 0.67 16.09
N ALA A 472 22.40 0.48 17.10
CA ALA A 472 22.47 -0.68 17.98
C ALA A 472 21.43 -1.75 17.61
N HIS A 473 21.79 -3.02 17.77
CA HIS A 473 20.93 -4.18 17.52
C HIS A 473 20.91 -5.16 18.70
N THR A 474 20.85 -4.62 19.93
CA THR A 474 21.05 -5.33 21.21
C THR A 474 22.47 -5.84 21.45
N ARG A 475 22.72 -6.45 22.61
CA ARG A 475 24.01 -7.09 22.91
C ARG A 475 24.08 -8.45 22.24
N THR A 476 23.08 -9.29 22.47
CA THR A 476 23.15 -10.73 22.15
C THR A 476 22.19 -11.19 21.07
N HIS A 477 21.42 -10.26 20.47
CA HIS A 477 20.36 -10.55 19.49
C HIS A 477 19.20 -11.36 20.10
N ALA A 478 18.81 -11.01 21.33
CA ALA A 478 17.76 -11.70 22.08
C ALA A 478 16.33 -11.32 21.61
N HIS A 479 15.39 -12.25 21.77
CA HIS A 479 13.95 -12.00 21.61
C HIS A 479 13.43 -11.09 22.74
N LEU A 480 13.47 -9.78 22.53
CA LEU A 480 13.24 -8.76 23.56
C LEU A 480 11.89 -8.93 24.28
N THR A 481 10.85 -9.35 23.57
CA THR A 481 9.49 -9.49 24.14
C THR A 481 9.35 -10.65 25.12
N SER A 482 10.30 -11.59 25.12
CA SER A 482 10.36 -12.72 26.06
C SER A 482 11.13 -12.39 27.35
N LEU A 483 11.79 -11.24 27.40
CA LEU A 483 12.68 -10.83 28.48
C LEU A 483 11.96 -9.97 29.52
N SER A 484 12.46 -10.03 30.77
CA SER A 484 12.09 -9.06 31.81
C SER A 484 12.56 -7.65 31.41
N GLU A 485 11.95 -6.61 31.99
CA GLU A 485 12.38 -5.23 31.72
C GLU A 485 13.86 -5.00 32.04
N SER A 486 14.37 -5.57 33.14
CA SER A 486 15.80 -5.48 33.50
C SER A 486 16.72 -6.15 32.47
N ASP A 487 16.29 -7.28 31.92
CA ASP A 487 17.05 -7.97 30.87
C ASP A 487 16.97 -7.22 29.54
N GLN A 488 15.82 -6.59 29.24
CA GLN A 488 15.70 -5.68 28.09
C GLN A 488 16.62 -4.46 28.26
N ILE A 489 16.75 -3.88 29.46
CA ILE A 489 17.69 -2.78 29.73
C ILE A 489 19.14 -3.24 29.49
N TYR A 490 19.50 -4.43 29.97
CA TYR A 490 20.83 -5.01 29.73
C TYR A 490 21.12 -5.15 28.23
N GLU A 491 20.17 -5.66 27.45
CA GLU A 491 20.30 -5.84 26.01
C GLU A 491 20.34 -4.50 25.25
N ILE A 492 19.42 -3.59 25.55
CA ILE A 492 19.18 -2.35 24.80
C ILE A 492 20.16 -1.26 25.23
N ALA A 493 20.07 -0.78 26.48
CA ALA A 493 20.95 0.28 26.96
C ALA A 493 22.40 -0.17 27.00
N GLY A 494 22.62 -1.42 27.41
CA GLY A 494 23.96 -1.98 27.43
C GLY A 494 24.61 -2.05 26.05
N SER A 495 23.86 -2.27 24.96
CA SER A 495 24.45 -2.26 23.60
C SER A 495 24.94 -0.86 23.21
N ARG A 496 24.22 0.18 23.62
CA ARG A 496 24.67 1.57 23.45
C ARG A 496 25.95 1.86 24.22
N ASP A 497 26.03 1.40 25.47
CA ASP A 497 27.23 1.54 26.30
C ASP A 497 28.45 0.82 25.70
N ASP A 498 28.26 -0.36 25.13
CA ASP A 498 29.33 -1.10 24.45
C ASP A 498 29.87 -0.32 23.24
N LEU A 499 28.99 0.27 22.42
CA LEU A 499 29.39 1.10 21.27
C LEU A 499 30.10 2.39 21.72
N HIS A 500 29.61 3.06 22.77
CA HIS A 500 30.29 4.21 23.35
C HIS A 500 31.70 3.85 23.86
N ALA A 501 31.86 2.68 24.49
CA ALA A 501 33.15 2.18 24.95
C ALA A 501 34.13 1.88 23.79
N MET A 502 33.62 1.66 22.58
CA MET A 502 34.41 1.57 21.35
C MET A 502 34.77 2.94 20.75
N GLY A 503 34.36 4.05 21.38
CA GLY A 503 34.62 5.41 20.90
C GLY A 503 33.58 5.94 19.92
N ILE A 504 32.47 5.23 19.70
CA ILE A 504 31.37 5.64 18.84
C ILE A 504 30.43 6.50 19.68
N GLN A 505 30.50 7.83 19.54
CA GLN A 505 29.81 8.75 20.47
C GLN A 505 28.35 9.00 20.09
N THR A 506 28.01 8.85 18.81
CA THR A 506 26.66 9.08 18.28
C THR A 506 26.01 7.74 17.98
N VAL A 507 25.19 7.28 18.92
CA VAL A 507 24.38 6.06 18.77
C VAL A 507 22.94 6.43 19.09
N LYS A 508 22.16 6.67 18.02
CA LYS A 508 20.81 7.24 18.07
C LYS A 508 19.75 6.30 17.50
N ALA A 509 20.11 5.48 16.52
CA ALA A 509 19.25 4.50 15.91
C ALA A 509 19.30 3.14 16.62
N PHE A 510 18.13 2.51 16.78
CA PHE A 510 17.98 1.15 17.29
C PHE A 510 17.19 0.29 16.31
N ALA A 511 17.57 -0.97 16.14
CA ALA A 511 16.78 -1.98 15.42
C ALA A 511 16.37 -3.10 16.38
N TYR A 512 15.10 -3.48 16.39
CA TYR A 512 14.61 -4.59 17.22
C TYR A 512 14.97 -5.92 16.55
N PRO A 513 15.72 -6.83 17.23
CA PRO A 513 15.91 -8.20 16.73
C PRO A 513 14.56 -8.85 16.41
N PHE A 514 14.51 -9.52 15.26
CA PHE A 514 13.29 -10.15 14.75
C PHE A 514 12.10 -9.19 14.51
N GLY A 515 12.30 -7.87 14.65
CA GLY A 515 11.23 -6.87 14.61
C GLY A 515 10.34 -6.86 15.84
N GLU A 516 10.68 -7.60 16.89
CA GLU A 516 9.82 -7.82 18.05
C GLU A 516 9.94 -6.69 19.07
N TYR A 517 8.80 -6.11 19.45
CA TYR A 517 8.72 -5.12 20.52
C TYR A 517 7.36 -5.17 21.21
N ASN A 518 7.32 -4.69 22.45
CA ASN A 518 6.10 -4.31 23.14
C ASN A 518 6.28 -2.91 23.78
N GLN A 519 5.30 -2.44 24.54
CA GLN A 519 5.37 -1.11 25.14
C GLN A 519 6.56 -0.95 26.10
N THR A 520 6.89 -1.99 26.87
CA THR A 520 8.07 -2.00 27.74
C THR A 520 9.35 -1.85 26.91
N THR A 521 9.48 -2.59 25.81
CA THR A 521 10.63 -2.49 24.89
C THR A 521 10.82 -1.09 24.34
N ILE A 522 9.74 -0.47 23.83
CA ILE A 522 9.77 0.91 23.30
C ILE A 522 10.21 1.89 24.39
N ASN A 523 9.67 1.75 25.61
CA ASN A 523 10.03 2.62 26.73
C ASN A 523 11.51 2.49 27.10
N VAL A 524 12.05 1.26 27.12
CA VAL A 524 13.46 1.01 27.39
C VAL A 524 14.35 1.63 26.29
N VAL A 525 14.00 1.47 25.02
CA VAL A 525 14.72 2.13 23.89
C VAL A 525 14.75 3.65 24.07
N ARG A 526 13.59 4.27 24.34
CA ARG A 526 13.51 5.72 24.56
C ARG A 526 14.34 6.18 25.77
N ASN A 527 14.22 5.48 26.89
CA ASN A 527 14.93 5.81 28.13
C ASN A 527 16.45 5.59 28.01
N ALA A 528 16.87 4.65 27.17
CA ALA A 528 18.27 4.42 26.83
C ALA A 528 18.88 5.53 25.97
N GLY A 529 18.08 6.50 25.48
CA GLY A 529 18.54 7.67 24.75
C GLY A 529 18.64 7.50 23.23
N PHE A 530 18.05 6.44 22.69
CA PHE A 530 17.81 6.30 21.25
C PHE A 530 16.68 7.25 20.81
N THR A 531 16.75 7.75 19.58
CA THR A 531 15.73 8.63 18.99
C THR A 531 14.83 7.90 18.01
N SER A 532 15.18 6.67 17.63
CA SER A 532 14.39 5.84 16.75
C SER A 532 14.53 4.35 17.04
N GLY A 533 13.56 3.58 16.53
CA GLY A 533 13.45 2.14 16.63
C GLY A 533 12.88 1.58 15.33
N ARG A 534 13.60 0.68 14.66
CA ARG A 534 13.15 0.03 13.41
C ARG A 534 12.68 -1.40 13.68
N SER A 535 11.47 -1.73 13.21
CA SER A 535 10.89 -3.08 13.23
C SER A 535 11.01 -3.75 11.85
N THR A 536 10.42 -4.94 11.69
CA THR A 536 10.26 -5.66 10.42
C THR A 536 8.89 -5.41 9.78
N LEU A 537 8.22 -4.31 10.14
CA LEU A 537 7.01 -3.86 9.47
C LEU A 537 7.34 -3.52 8.02
N ASP A 538 6.64 -4.15 7.07
CA ASP A 538 6.85 -3.88 5.65
C ASP A 538 6.18 -2.55 5.25
N GLY A 539 6.95 -1.64 4.64
CA GLY A 539 6.42 -0.38 4.16
C GLY A 539 7.45 0.75 4.02
N ASN A 540 6.94 1.93 3.73
CA ASN A 540 7.70 3.18 3.71
C ASN A 540 7.37 4.00 4.96
N VAL A 541 8.34 4.79 5.43
CA VAL A 541 8.15 5.76 6.49
C VAL A 541 7.52 7.04 5.93
N THR A 542 6.55 7.58 6.65
CA THR A 542 5.84 8.83 6.33
C THR A 542 5.96 9.78 7.50
N ALA A 543 5.60 11.06 7.34
CA ALA A 543 5.61 12.01 8.46
C ALA A 543 4.71 11.60 9.65
N ALA A 544 3.72 10.72 9.43
CA ALA A 544 2.86 10.19 10.48
C ALA A 544 3.43 8.93 11.17
N SER A 545 4.55 8.39 10.68
CA SER A 545 5.15 7.18 11.25
C SER A 545 5.75 7.45 12.63
N ASP A 546 5.59 6.52 13.56
CA ASP A 546 6.24 6.57 14.86
C ASP A 546 7.75 6.30 14.70
N HIS A 547 8.58 7.20 15.23
CA HIS A 547 10.04 7.09 15.18
C HIS A 547 10.55 5.80 15.81
N TYR A 548 9.81 5.21 16.75
CA TYR A 548 10.16 3.97 17.45
C TYR A 548 9.57 2.72 16.80
N GLN A 549 8.90 2.85 15.65
CA GLN A 549 8.28 1.75 14.91
C GLN A 549 8.49 1.93 13.40
N LEU A 550 9.70 2.32 12.99
CA LEU A 550 10.01 2.57 11.58
C LEU A 550 9.84 1.28 10.75
N ALA A 551 9.10 1.41 9.65
CA ALA A 551 8.89 0.38 8.64
C ALA A 551 10.06 0.30 7.66
N ARG A 552 10.20 -0.84 6.97
CA ARG A 552 11.29 -1.09 6.02
C ARG A 552 10.84 -1.97 4.86
N GLN A 553 11.72 -2.14 3.88
CA GLN A 553 11.64 -3.22 2.89
C GLN A 553 12.85 -4.14 3.02
N SER A 554 12.60 -5.45 3.13
CA SER A 554 13.64 -6.48 3.20
C SER A 554 14.21 -6.77 1.82
N VAL A 555 15.53 -6.63 1.64
CA VAL A 555 16.21 -7.18 0.47
C VAL A 555 16.69 -8.59 0.80
N GLU A 556 15.95 -9.57 0.30
CA GLU A 556 16.15 -11.00 0.53
C GLU A 556 16.68 -11.68 -0.74
N ILE A 557 16.96 -12.98 -0.66
CA ILE A 557 17.62 -13.74 -1.74
C ILE A 557 16.85 -13.71 -3.07
N ASN A 558 15.53 -13.60 -3.01
CA ASN A 558 14.66 -13.55 -4.18
C ASN A 558 14.21 -12.13 -4.57
N THR A 559 14.66 -11.10 -3.83
CA THR A 559 14.34 -9.72 -4.14
C THR A 559 15.11 -9.31 -5.40
N THR A 560 14.38 -8.96 -6.46
CA THR A 560 14.99 -8.55 -7.73
C THR A 560 15.35 -7.06 -7.74
N VAL A 561 16.30 -6.67 -8.58
CA VAL A 561 16.65 -5.25 -8.78
C VAL A 561 15.42 -4.45 -9.23
N ALA A 562 14.60 -5.00 -10.14
CA ALA A 562 13.39 -4.34 -10.63
C ALA A 562 12.35 -4.09 -9.52
N GLN A 563 12.24 -5.01 -8.55
CA GLN A 563 11.39 -4.84 -7.39
C GLN A 563 11.91 -3.69 -6.50
N VAL A 564 13.21 -3.61 -6.25
CA VAL A 564 13.80 -2.50 -5.50
C VAL A 564 13.63 -1.18 -6.24
N GLN A 565 13.82 -1.14 -7.55
CA GLN A 565 13.57 0.05 -8.38
C GLN A 565 12.14 0.55 -8.23
N THR A 566 11.17 -0.37 -8.21
CA THR A 566 9.75 -0.05 -8.00
C THR A 566 9.51 0.55 -6.62
N TRP A 567 10.12 -0.02 -5.56
CA TRP A 567 10.04 0.55 -4.22
C TRP A 567 10.62 1.96 -4.14
N VAL A 568 11.79 2.19 -4.75
CA VAL A 568 12.44 3.50 -4.80
C VAL A 568 11.57 4.51 -5.55
N GLN A 569 11.08 4.16 -6.75
CA GLN A 569 10.20 5.04 -7.53
C GLN A 569 8.94 5.41 -6.77
N ASN A 570 8.34 4.45 -6.06
CA ASN A 570 7.18 4.70 -5.21
C ASN A 570 7.53 5.65 -4.04
N ALA A 571 8.67 5.45 -3.39
CA ALA A 571 9.09 6.33 -2.30
C ALA A 571 9.29 7.78 -2.79
N LEU A 572 9.94 7.96 -3.95
CA LEU A 572 10.15 9.28 -4.53
C LEU A 572 8.86 9.95 -4.99
N ALA A 573 8.01 9.21 -5.73
CA ALA A 573 6.75 9.73 -6.25
C ALA A 573 5.79 10.17 -5.12
N ASN A 574 5.86 9.49 -3.97
CA ASN A 574 5.01 9.79 -2.81
C ASN A 574 5.74 10.64 -1.75
N LYS A 575 6.97 11.09 -2.02
CA LYS A 575 7.80 11.87 -1.10
C LYS A 575 8.03 11.21 0.27
N GLN A 576 8.06 9.89 0.28
CA GLN A 576 8.23 9.06 1.47
C GLN A 576 9.70 8.70 1.68
N TRP A 577 9.98 8.14 2.85
CA TRP A 577 11.28 7.62 3.20
C TRP A 577 11.27 6.08 3.14
N LEU A 578 12.07 5.52 2.24
CA LEU A 578 12.24 4.07 2.09
C LEU A 578 13.49 3.60 2.82
N ILE A 579 13.33 2.70 3.79
CA ILE A 579 14.46 2.03 4.44
C ILE A 579 14.63 0.65 3.77
N LEU A 580 15.69 0.48 2.99
CA LEU A 580 16.10 -0.82 2.47
C LEU A 580 16.97 -1.51 3.52
N THR A 581 16.65 -2.75 3.86
CA THR A 581 17.40 -3.51 4.86
C THR A 581 18.06 -4.73 4.27
N PHE A 582 19.35 -4.89 4.57
CA PHE A 582 20.21 -5.98 4.16
C PHE A 582 20.75 -6.70 5.39
N HIS A 583 20.93 -8.01 5.34
CA HIS A 583 21.67 -8.74 6.38
C HIS A 583 23.02 -9.20 5.81
N GLN A 584 23.04 -10.28 5.04
CA GLN A 584 24.29 -10.73 4.41
C GLN A 584 24.40 -10.22 2.98
N ILE A 585 25.61 -9.82 2.57
CA ILE A 585 25.95 -9.51 1.17
C ILE A 585 26.97 -10.54 0.70
N THR A 586 26.54 -11.70 0.19
CA THR A 586 27.48 -12.79 -0.16
C THR A 586 26.99 -13.71 -1.28
N ASP A 587 27.93 -14.32 -2.00
CA ASP A 587 27.65 -15.39 -2.97
C ASP A 587 27.85 -16.80 -2.39
N GLU A 588 28.32 -16.90 -1.14
CA GLU A 588 28.76 -18.17 -0.55
C GLU A 588 27.61 -19.17 -0.31
N HIS A 589 26.36 -18.72 -0.19
CA HIS A 589 25.20 -19.55 0.11
C HIS A 589 23.87 -18.85 -0.25
N ASP A 590 22.77 -19.62 -0.29
CA ASP A 590 21.42 -19.13 -0.64
C ASP A 590 20.49 -19.24 0.57
N GLN A 591 20.67 -18.34 1.54
CA GLN A 591 19.77 -18.20 2.69
C GLN A 591 18.83 -17.02 2.50
N ARG A 592 17.65 -17.08 3.13
CA ARG A 592 16.58 -16.08 2.98
C ARG A 592 17.07 -14.63 3.06
N TYR A 593 17.85 -14.29 4.08
CA TYR A 593 18.32 -12.93 4.33
C TYR A 593 19.65 -12.58 3.62
N ASN A 594 20.03 -13.34 2.61
CA ASN A 594 21.20 -13.04 1.79
C ASN A 594 20.83 -12.16 0.59
N THR A 595 21.67 -11.20 0.24
CA THR A 595 21.65 -10.48 -1.04
C THR A 595 22.95 -10.76 -1.79
N LYS A 596 22.84 -11.18 -3.06
CA LYS A 596 24.01 -11.41 -3.91
C LYS A 596 24.76 -10.08 -4.15
N PRO A 597 26.11 -10.01 -4.06
CA PRO A 597 26.89 -8.81 -4.33
C PRO A 597 26.55 -8.15 -5.67
N ALA A 598 26.30 -8.95 -6.72
CA ALA A 598 25.88 -8.42 -8.02
C ALA A 598 24.52 -7.67 -7.96
N VAL A 599 23.55 -8.20 -7.20
CA VAL A 599 22.25 -7.55 -7.00
C VAL A 599 22.40 -6.29 -6.17
N PHE A 600 23.18 -6.35 -5.08
CA PHE A 600 23.49 -5.17 -4.26
C PHE A 600 24.14 -4.06 -5.10
N ASN A 601 25.18 -4.38 -5.87
CA ASN A 601 25.86 -3.41 -6.72
C ASN A 601 24.93 -2.78 -7.75
N ALA A 602 24.04 -3.57 -8.37
CA ALA A 602 23.06 -3.05 -9.32
C ALA A 602 22.02 -2.12 -8.67
N ILE A 603 21.63 -2.38 -7.41
CA ILE A 603 20.78 -1.46 -6.63
C ILE A 603 21.53 -0.14 -6.40
N ILE A 604 22.79 -0.19 -5.95
CA ILE A 604 23.60 1.01 -5.73
C ILE A 604 23.79 1.80 -7.03
N ASP A 605 24.12 1.13 -8.14
CA ASP A 605 24.25 1.76 -9.45
C ASP A 605 22.95 2.46 -9.87
N TYR A 606 21.80 1.84 -9.62
CA TYR A 606 20.52 2.47 -9.90
C TYR A 606 20.30 3.75 -9.07
N LEU A 607 20.60 3.72 -7.76
CA LEU A 607 20.45 4.89 -6.90
C LEU A 607 21.33 6.05 -7.37
N VAL A 608 22.59 5.77 -7.71
CA VAL A 608 23.55 6.77 -8.22
C VAL A 608 23.12 7.31 -9.58
N ASN A 609 22.79 6.43 -10.54
CA ASN A 609 22.46 6.84 -11.90
C ASN A 609 21.15 7.63 -12.03
N ASN A 610 20.31 7.61 -10.99
CA ASN A 610 19.03 8.33 -10.96
C ASN A 610 19.03 9.46 -9.91
N ASP A 611 20.20 9.84 -9.37
CA ASP A 611 20.36 10.90 -8.38
C ASP A 611 19.38 10.77 -7.20
N VAL A 612 19.16 9.54 -6.74
CA VAL A 612 18.21 9.26 -5.66
C VAL A 612 18.77 9.81 -4.35
N PRO A 613 18.03 10.64 -3.59
CA PRO A 613 18.49 11.09 -2.28
C PRO A 613 18.67 9.90 -1.33
N VAL A 614 19.90 9.71 -0.85
CA VAL A 614 20.23 8.67 0.13
C VAL A 614 20.63 9.33 1.45
N VAL A 615 20.01 8.89 2.54
CA VAL A 615 20.18 9.45 3.89
C VAL A 615 20.42 8.33 4.91
N THR A 616 21.07 8.66 6.02
CA THR A 616 21.16 7.82 7.22
C THR A 616 19.82 7.75 7.97
N ILE A 617 19.70 6.86 8.95
CA ILE A 617 18.51 6.79 9.83
C ILE A 617 18.40 8.06 10.66
N GLU A 618 19.51 8.56 11.21
CA GLU A 618 19.54 9.80 11.98
C GLU A 618 19.04 11.00 11.14
N GLU A 619 19.54 11.17 9.91
CA GLU A 619 19.08 12.22 8.99
C GLU A 619 17.61 12.05 8.58
N GLY A 620 17.18 10.80 8.35
CA GLY A 620 15.79 10.42 8.10
C GLY A 620 14.86 10.88 9.20
N VAL A 621 15.18 10.52 10.43
CA VAL A 621 14.42 10.86 11.64
C VAL A 621 14.44 12.36 11.90
N ALA A 622 15.57 13.04 11.70
CA ALA A 622 15.67 14.49 11.84
C ALA A 622 14.74 15.23 10.86
N SER A 623 14.59 14.70 9.64
CA SER A 623 13.71 15.26 8.62
C SER A 623 12.22 15.03 8.89
N MET A 624 11.87 14.14 9.83
CA MET A 624 10.48 13.95 10.30
C MET A 624 10.06 15.02 11.32
N ALA A 625 11.01 15.78 11.87
CA ALA A 625 10.80 16.70 12.98
C ALA A 625 10.57 18.17 12.57
N GLU A 626 10.43 18.47 11.27
CA GLU A 626 10.16 19.82 10.73
C GLU A 626 8.72 20.04 10.25
#